data_AF-A0A497EZ87-F1
#
_entry.id   AF-A0A497EZ87-F1
#
_cell.length_a   1.000
_cell.length_b   1.000
_cell.length_c   1.000
_cell.angle_alpha   90.00
_cell.angle_beta   90.00
_cell.angle_gamma   90.00
#
_symmetry.space_group_name_H-M   'P 1'
#
loop_
_entity.id
_entity.type
_entity.pdbx_description
1 polymer ?
#
loop_
_entity_poly.entity_id
_entity_poly.type
_entity_poly.pdbx_seq_one_letter_code
_entity_poly.pdbx_strand_id
1 'polypeptide(L)'
;MDISLRELFDSAAKVFEPTYLHSSALSAVREYNAKSVEDREAWALICALYDFQKDVVKILLPMLRGFIAEVERRKLSIVDLAENLGEASTIAKEFTWAIGEKRPKIQRGWKHIGKHQALTCILDSVAQIMKEHGSINKLVKKL
;
A
#
# COMPACT_ATOMS: atom_id res chain seq x y z
N MET A 1 -15.12 -38.14 12.42
CA MET A 1 -14.64 -37.67 11.11
C MET A 1 -13.46 -36.78 11.42
N ASP A 2 -12.23 -37.31 11.32
CA ASP A 2 -11.02 -36.52 11.58
C ASP A 2 -10.79 -35.61 10.39
N ILE A 3 -11.06 -34.30 10.57
CA ILE A 3 -10.67 -33.28 9.59
C ILE A 3 -9.16 -33.12 9.74
N SER A 4 -8.42 -33.28 8.65
CA SER A 4 -6.98 -33.05 8.68
C SER A 4 -6.69 -31.57 9.03
N LEU A 5 -5.59 -31.29 9.72
CA LEU A 5 -5.19 -29.90 10.02
C LEU A 5 -5.17 -29.02 8.77
N ARG A 6 -4.78 -29.58 7.62
CA ARG A 6 -4.80 -28.88 6.33
C ARG A 6 -6.20 -28.48 5.91
N GLU A 7 -7.17 -29.40 5.93
CA GLU A 7 -8.56 -29.11 5.58
C GLU A 7 -9.20 -28.12 6.55
N LEU A 8 -8.80 -28.14 7.83
CA LEU A 8 -9.21 -27.15 8.81
C LEU A 8 -8.70 -25.76 8.45
N PHE A 9 -7.40 -25.64 8.12
CA PHE A 9 -6.80 -24.36 7.70
C PHE A 9 -7.35 -23.87 6.36
N ASP A 10 -7.56 -24.74 5.38
CA ASP A 10 -8.14 -24.37 4.08
C ASP A 10 -9.59 -23.91 4.23
N SER A 11 -10.36 -24.58 5.08
CA SER A 11 -11.74 -24.19 5.43
C SER A 11 -11.76 -22.85 6.17
N ALA A 12 -10.87 -22.66 7.15
CA ALA A 12 -10.73 -21.40 7.86
C ALA A 12 -10.33 -20.27 6.91
N ALA A 13 -9.36 -20.50 6.01
CA ALA A 13 -8.94 -19.53 5.02
C ALA A 13 -10.09 -19.08 4.12
N LYS A 14 -10.94 -20.00 3.65
CA LYS A 14 -12.14 -19.67 2.87
C LYS A 14 -13.17 -18.85 3.66
N VAL A 15 -13.36 -19.18 4.95
CA VAL A 15 -14.29 -18.43 5.82
C VAL A 15 -13.78 -17.01 6.07
N PHE A 16 -12.47 -16.84 6.26
CA PHE A 16 -11.85 -15.54 6.55
C PHE A 16 -11.46 -14.75 5.31
N GLU A 17 -11.47 -15.35 4.12
CA GLU A 17 -11.08 -14.71 2.87
C GLU A 17 -11.80 -13.37 2.64
N PRO A 18 -13.15 -13.27 2.74
CA PRO A 18 -13.83 -11.98 2.56
C PRO A 18 -13.36 -10.91 3.55
N THR A 19 -13.17 -11.29 4.82
CA THR A 19 -12.66 -10.37 5.84
C THR A 19 -11.23 -9.93 5.52
N TYR A 20 -10.35 -10.88 5.18
CA TYR A 20 -8.96 -10.63 4.81
C TYR A 20 -8.83 -9.72 3.59
N LEU A 21 -9.71 -9.88 2.59
CA LEU A 21 -9.74 -9.04 1.40
C LEU A 21 -9.95 -7.56 1.73
N HIS A 22 -10.70 -7.27 2.79
CA HIS A 22 -11.05 -5.90 3.22
C HIS A 22 -10.26 -5.40 4.44
N SER A 23 -9.58 -6.28 5.17
CA SER A 23 -8.85 -5.96 6.39
C SER A 23 -7.32 -6.04 6.26
N SER A 24 -6.80 -6.35 5.07
CA SER A 24 -5.36 -6.39 4.77
C SER A 24 -4.91 -5.13 4.05
N ALA A 25 -3.64 -4.75 4.18
CA ALA A 25 -3.04 -3.64 3.43
C ALA A 25 -3.22 -3.80 1.91
N LEU A 26 -3.29 -5.04 1.42
CA LEU A 26 -3.56 -5.38 0.02
C LEU A 26 -4.94 -4.91 -0.48
N SER A 27 -5.91 -4.60 0.40
CA SER A 27 -7.16 -3.94 -0.02
C SER A 27 -6.87 -2.63 -0.74
N ALA A 28 -5.93 -1.82 -0.24
CA ALA A 28 -5.53 -0.56 -0.86
C ALA A 28 -4.86 -0.77 -2.23
N VAL A 29 -4.25 -1.93 -2.47
CA VAL A 29 -3.67 -2.29 -3.78
C VAL A 29 -4.78 -2.62 -4.78
N ARG A 30 -5.81 -3.36 -4.35
CA ARG A 30 -6.96 -3.74 -5.19
C ARG A 30 -7.79 -2.54 -5.61
N GLU A 31 -7.90 -1.55 -4.73
CA GLU A 31 -8.66 -0.33 -4.96
C GLU A 31 -7.92 0.68 -5.85
N TYR A 32 -6.61 0.52 -6.04
CA TYR A 32 -5.80 1.45 -6.82
C TYR A 32 -6.07 1.31 -8.34
N ASN A 33 -6.46 2.42 -8.97
CA ASN A 33 -6.57 2.55 -10.42
C ASN A 33 -5.21 2.82 -11.07
N ALA A 34 -4.30 1.84 -10.93
CA ALA A 34 -2.94 1.91 -11.46
C ALA A 34 -2.89 2.16 -12.97
N LYS A 35 -1.95 2.99 -13.42
CA LYS A 35 -1.77 3.30 -14.85
C LYS A 35 -1.11 2.16 -15.64
N SER A 36 -0.40 1.27 -14.94
CA SER A 36 0.22 0.08 -15.53
C SER A 36 0.35 -1.06 -14.50
N VAL A 37 0.84 -2.23 -14.94
CA VAL A 37 1.12 -3.36 -14.04
C VAL A 37 2.26 -3.00 -13.09
N GLU A 38 3.30 -2.38 -13.62
CA GLU A 38 4.48 -1.93 -12.86
C GLU A 38 4.10 -0.92 -11.77
N ASP A 39 3.17 -0.02 -12.08
CA ASP A 39 2.65 0.97 -11.15
C ASP A 39 1.87 0.29 -9.99
N ARG A 40 1.08 -0.74 -10.31
CA ARG A 40 0.42 -1.56 -9.29
C ARG A 40 1.43 -2.36 -8.47
N GLU A 41 2.47 -2.91 -9.09
CA GLU A 41 3.55 -3.63 -8.40
C GLU A 41 4.27 -2.70 -7.41
N ALA A 42 4.59 -1.48 -7.82
CA ALA A 42 5.23 -0.48 -6.97
C ALA A 42 4.37 -0.17 -5.74
N TRP A 43 3.06 0.04 -5.94
CA TRP A 43 2.15 0.25 -4.83
C TRP A 43 2.03 -0.97 -3.92
N ALA A 44 1.98 -2.17 -4.49
CA ALA A 44 1.93 -3.41 -3.74
C ALA A 44 3.14 -3.59 -2.81
N LEU A 45 4.33 -3.28 -3.29
CA LEU A 45 5.55 -3.31 -2.49
C LEU A 45 5.50 -2.31 -1.34
N ILE A 46 5.06 -1.07 -1.59
CA ILE A 46 4.90 -0.06 -0.55
C ILE A 46 3.91 -0.54 0.52
N CYS A 47 2.74 -1.02 0.13
CA CYS A 47 1.75 -1.55 1.07
C CYS A 47 2.31 -2.70 1.91
N ALA A 48 3.05 -3.63 1.29
CA ALA A 48 3.67 -4.76 1.98
C ALA A 48 4.72 -4.32 3.01
N LEU A 49 5.55 -3.32 2.69
CA LEU A 49 6.57 -2.80 3.61
C LEU A 49 5.99 -2.08 4.82
N TYR A 50 4.77 -1.54 4.70
CA TYR A 50 4.09 -0.81 5.77
C TYR A 50 3.08 -1.65 6.56
N ASP A 51 2.86 -2.91 6.19
CA ASP A 51 1.93 -3.85 6.84
C ASP A 51 2.47 -4.41 8.17
N PHE A 52 3.06 -3.53 8.99
CA PHE A 52 3.60 -3.89 10.30
C PHE A 52 3.27 -2.81 11.35
N GLN A 53 3.09 -3.25 12.61
CA GLN A 53 3.08 -2.41 13.82
C GLN A 53 1.94 -1.37 13.97
N LYS A 54 0.94 -1.31 13.08
CA LYS A 54 -0.26 -0.45 13.20
C LYS A 54 -1.54 -1.24 12.97
N ASP A 55 -2.64 -0.81 13.61
CA ASP A 55 -3.98 -1.36 13.35
C ASP A 55 -4.34 -1.14 11.87
N VAL A 56 -4.39 -2.24 11.11
CA VAL A 56 -4.52 -2.19 9.66
C VAL A 56 -5.82 -1.53 9.24
N VAL A 57 -6.93 -1.92 9.87
CA VAL A 57 -8.27 -1.44 9.52
C VAL A 57 -8.48 0.00 9.95
N LYS A 58 -8.05 0.37 11.15
CA LYS A 58 -8.35 1.70 11.72
C LYS A 58 -7.36 2.79 11.32
N ILE A 59 -6.12 2.42 11.00
CA ILE A 59 -5.04 3.38 10.79
C ILE A 59 -4.42 3.20 9.42
N LEU A 60 -3.88 2.02 9.11
CA LEU A 60 -3.07 1.83 7.91
C LEU A 60 -3.90 2.00 6.64
N LEU A 61 -5.01 1.28 6.51
CA LEU A 61 -5.88 1.33 5.34
C LEU A 61 -6.43 2.73 5.06
N PRO A 62 -7.02 3.45 6.02
CA PRO A 62 -7.43 4.83 5.80
C PRO A 62 -6.29 5.74 5.33
N MET A 63 -5.08 5.57 5.87
CA MET A 63 -3.91 6.34 5.45
C MET A 63 -3.47 5.98 4.03
N LEU A 64 -3.34 4.69 3.70
CA LEU A 64 -2.98 4.22 2.37
C LEU A 64 -3.99 4.67 1.31
N ARG A 65 -5.29 4.56 1.62
CA ARG A 65 -6.39 5.03 0.77
C ARG A 65 -6.36 6.54 0.57
N GLY A 66 -6.16 7.31 1.63
CA GLY A 66 -6.07 8.77 1.52
C GLY A 66 -4.87 9.22 0.70
N PHE A 67 -3.73 8.52 0.82
CA PHE A 67 -2.56 8.79 0.01
C PHE A 67 -2.82 8.49 -1.46
N ILE A 68 -3.26 7.27 -1.79
CA ILE A 68 -3.46 6.87 -3.18
C ILE A 68 -4.53 7.71 -3.88
N ALA A 69 -5.60 8.06 -3.17
CA ALA A 69 -6.63 8.97 -3.69
C ALA A 69 -6.07 10.35 -4.04
N GLU A 70 -5.13 10.89 -3.24
CA GLU A 70 -4.46 12.16 -3.55
C GLU A 70 -3.53 12.05 -4.76
N VAL A 71 -2.85 10.92 -4.94
CA VAL A 71 -2.02 10.62 -6.12
C VAL A 71 -2.90 10.57 -7.38
N GLU A 72 -4.00 9.82 -7.33
CA GLU A 72 -4.97 9.70 -8.43
C GLU A 72 -5.62 11.05 -8.75
N ARG A 73 -5.97 11.84 -7.73
CA ARG A 73 -6.55 13.19 -7.89
C ARG A 73 -5.59 14.13 -8.64
N ARG A 74 -4.29 13.99 -8.41
CA ARG A 74 -3.24 14.74 -9.13
C ARG A 74 -2.90 14.14 -10.50
N LYS A 75 -3.58 13.05 -10.90
CA LYS A 75 -3.33 12.30 -12.13
C LYS A 75 -1.91 11.76 -12.23
N LEU A 76 -1.30 11.44 -11.09
CA LEU A 76 0.04 10.86 -10.98
C LEU A 76 -0.06 9.34 -10.82
N SER A 77 1.05 8.67 -11.07
CA SER A 77 1.28 7.25 -10.78
C SER A 77 2.29 7.12 -9.63
N ILE A 78 2.39 5.96 -8.99
CA ILE A 78 3.45 5.69 -8.01
C ILE A 78 4.82 5.74 -8.68
N VAL A 79 4.92 5.31 -9.94
CA VAL A 79 6.16 5.43 -10.72
C VAL A 79 6.52 6.90 -10.95
N ASP A 80 5.55 7.77 -11.27
CA ASP A 80 5.76 9.22 -11.43
C ASP A 80 6.32 9.82 -10.12
N LEU A 81 5.80 9.37 -8.97
CA LEU A 81 6.30 9.79 -7.66
C LEU A 81 7.71 9.26 -7.34
N ALA A 82 8.03 8.06 -7.80
CA ALA A 82 9.36 7.47 -7.64
C ALA A 82 10.42 8.27 -8.42
N GLU A 83 10.05 8.81 -9.58
CA GLU A 83 10.91 9.68 -10.39
C GLU A 83 11.00 11.12 -9.85
N ASN A 84 9.99 11.58 -9.09
CA ASN A 84 9.95 12.92 -8.49
C ASN A 84 9.73 12.87 -6.96
N LEU A 85 10.81 12.60 -6.23
CA LEU A 85 10.77 12.49 -4.76
C LEU A 85 10.35 13.80 -4.06
N GLY A 86 10.56 14.97 -4.69
CA GLY A 86 10.13 16.26 -4.15
C GLY A 86 8.61 16.39 -4.13
N GLU A 87 7.96 16.03 -5.24
CA GLU A 87 6.50 15.96 -5.33
C GLU A 87 5.93 14.88 -4.40
N ALA A 88 6.56 13.69 -4.37
CA ALA A 88 6.19 12.63 -3.45
C ALA A 88 6.24 13.07 -1.99
N SER A 89 7.31 13.75 -1.58
CA SER A 89 7.46 14.31 -0.22
C SER A 89 6.36 15.31 0.10
N THR A 90 6.00 16.17 -0.86
CA THR A 90 4.95 17.17 -0.71
C THR A 90 3.60 16.51 -0.50
N ILE A 91 3.21 15.59 -1.38
CA ILE A 91 1.97 14.82 -1.26
C ILE A 91 1.92 14.08 0.07
N ALA A 92 3.00 13.36 0.42
CA ALA A 92 3.11 12.59 1.65
C ALA A 92 2.99 13.44 2.93
N LYS A 93 3.30 14.74 2.88
CA LYS A 93 3.10 15.66 4.02
C LYS A 93 1.69 16.22 4.09
N GLU A 94 1.01 16.33 2.95
CA GLU A 94 -0.18 17.18 2.81
C GLU A 94 -1.49 16.43 2.68
N PHE A 95 -1.48 15.21 2.12
CA PHE A 95 -2.70 14.44 1.92
C PHE A 95 -3.48 14.26 3.22
N THR A 96 -4.79 14.12 3.12
CA THR A 96 -5.65 13.94 4.29
C THR A 96 -6.31 12.57 4.27
N TRP A 97 -6.62 12.08 5.46
CA TRP A 97 -7.31 10.82 5.66
C TRP A 97 -8.08 10.89 6.98
N ALA A 98 -9.11 10.06 7.15
CA ALA A 98 -9.97 10.10 8.33
C ALA A 98 -9.81 8.84 9.18
N ILE A 99 -9.89 9.00 10.50
CA ILE A 99 -10.02 7.87 11.44
C ILE A 99 -11.37 7.90 12.15
N GLY A 100 -11.98 6.73 12.30
CA GLY A 100 -13.27 6.54 12.98
C GLY A 100 -14.49 6.77 12.07
N GLU A 101 -15.49 5.90 12.18
CA GLU A 101 -16.68 5.90 11.31
C GLU A 101 -17.73 6.92 11.75
N LYS A 102 -18.07 6.96 13.04
CA LYS A 102 -19.19 7.79 13.55
C LYS A 102 -18.83 9.26 13.76
N ARG A 103 -17.56 9.54 14.07
CA ARG A 103 -17.02 10.88 14.31
C ARG A 103 -15.63 10.96 13.70
N PRO A 104 -15.54 11.12 12.36
CA PRO A 104 -14.27 11.05 11.66
C PRO A 104 -13.35 12.18 12.11
N LYS A 105 -12.14 11.82 12.57
CA LYS A 105 -11.08 12.78 12.88
C LYS A 105 -10.14 12.86 11.69
N ILE A 106 -10.07 14.02 11.06
CA ILE A 106 -9.15 14.26 9.94
C ILE A 106 -7.71 14.23 10.43
N GLN A 107 -6.90 13.45 9.74
CA GLN A 107 -5.45 13.37 9.84
C GLN A 107 -4.85 14.00 8.59
N ARG A 108 -3.61 14.47 8.73
CA ARG A 108 -2.82 15.05 7.64
C ARG A 108 -1.47 14.33 7.56
N GLY A 109 -1.07 14.01 6.34
CA GLY A 109 0.20 13.41 5.97
C GLY A 109 0.39 11.96 6.41
N TRP A 110 1.55 11.43 6.06
CA TRP A 110 1.97 10.07 6.33
C TRP A 110 2.38 9.91 7.79
N LYS A 111 1.66 9.05 8.53
CA LYS A 111 1.85 8.84 9.98
C LYS A 111 2.22 7.39 10.32
N HIS A 112 3.12 6.80 9.56
CA HIS A 112 3.82 5.55 9.91
C HIS A 112 5.25 5.82 10.37
N ILE A 113 5.98 4.77 10.72
CA ILE A 113 7.40 4.77 11.09
C ILE A 113 8.23 5.42 9.99
N GLY A 114 9.13 6.30 10.40
CA GLY A 114 9.93 7.14 9.50
C GLY A 114 9.12 8.20 8.72
N LYS A 115 7.80 8.31 8.95
CA LYS A 115 6.91 9.34 8.39
C LYS A 115 7.05 9.43 6.85
N HIS A 116 6.95 10.63 6.29
CA HIS A 116 7.10 10.88 4.86
C HIS A 116 8.52 10.59 4.33
N GLN A 117 9.55 10.67 5.19
CA GLN A 117 10.95 10.44 4.78
C GLN A 117 11.18 8.96 4.43
N ALA A 118 10.65 8.05 5.25
CA ALA A 118 10.71 6.62 4.92
C ALA A 118 9.99 6.31 3.61
N LEU A 119 8.84 6.94 3.35
CA LEU A 119 8.12 6.73 2.10
C LEU A 119 8.98 7.19 0.91
N THR A 120 9.62 8.35 1.00
CA THR A 120 10.51 8.82 -0.07
C THR A 120 11.72 7.91 -0.27
N CYS A 121 12.28 7.30 0.78
CA CYS A 121 13.36 6.32 0.66
C CYS A 121 12.88 5.03 -0.03
N ILE A 122 11.68 4.56 0.28
CA ILE A 122 11.08 3.40 -0.38
C ILE A 122 10.81 3.71 -1.85
N LEU A 123 10.29 4.89 -2.16
CA LEU A 123 10.06 5.33 -3.54
C LEU A 123 11.37 5.43 -4.33
N ASP A 124 12.45 5.93 -3.72
CA ASP A 124 13.78 5.92 -4.35
C ASP A 124 14.26 4.50 -4.64
N SER A 125 14.05 3.57 -3.70
CA SER A 125 14.37 2.15 -3.91
C SER A 125 13.54 1.53 -5.03
N VAL A 126 12.25 1.87 -5.12
CA VAL A 126 11.37 1.48 -6.24
C VAL A 126 11.92 2.03 -7.56
N ALA A 127 12.30 3.31 -7.63
CA ALA A 127 12.86 3.91 -8.84
C ALA A 127 14.11 3.17 -9.31
N GLN A 128 14.99 2.78 -8.39
CA GLN A 128 16.19 2.00 -8.69
C GLN A 128 15.84 0.62 -9.26
N ILE A 129 14.93 -0.12 -8.62
CA ILE A 129 14.45 -1.43 -9.10
C ILE A 129 13.83 -1.30 -10.50
N MET A 130 12.98 -0.29 -10.70
CA MET A 130 12.32 -0.02 -11.98
C MET A 130 13.34 0.29 -13.08
N LYS A 131 14.37 1.09 -12.77
CA LYS A 131 15.45 1.42 -13.71
C LYS A 131 16.30 0.21 -14.09
N GLU A 132 16.63 -0.65 -13.13
CA GLU A 132 17.55 -1.78 -13.34
C GLU A 132 16.86 -3.04 -13.89
N HIS A 133 15.58 -3.23 -13.57
CA HIS A 133 14.87 -4.48 -13.85
C HIS A 133 13.58 -4.29 -14.66
N GLY A 134 13.09 -3.06 -14.78
CA GLY A 134 11.88 -2.69 -15.50
C GLY A 134 10.57 -3.05 -14.79
N SER A 135 10.61 -3.86 -13.73
CA SER A 135 9.44 -4.22 -12.89
C SER A 135 9.93 -4.96 -11.65
N ILE A 136 9.14 -4.97 -10.58
CA ILE A 136 9.44 -5.73 -9.36
C ILE A 136 9.31 -7.24 -9.64
N ASN A 137 8.34 -7.66 -10.45
CA ASN A 137 8.20 -9.07 -10.82
C ASN A 137 9.42 -9.63 -11.59
N LYS A 138 10.02 -8.84 -12.48
CA LYS A 138 11.27 -9.24 -13.18
C LYS A 138 12.45 -9.38 -12.22
N LEU A 139 12.54 -8.57 -11.17
CA LEU A 139 13.53 -8.76 -10.11
C LEU A 139 13.28 -10.09 -9.39
N VAL A 140 12.06 -10.32 -8.93
CA VAL A 140 11.70 -11.53 -8.18
C VAL A 140 12.00 -12.81 -8.98
N LYS A 141 11.74 -12.82 -10.29
CA LYS A 141 12.05 -13.98 -11.16
C LYS A 141 13.53 -14.26 -11.35
N LYS A 142 14.42 -13.34 -10.98
CA LYS A 142 15.89 -13.50 -11.06
C LYS A 142 16.51 -13.96 -9.75
N LEU A 143 15.77 -13.89 -8.64
CA LEU A 143 16.18 -14.36 -7.32
C LEU A 143 15.83 -15.85 -7.17
#